data_AF-A0A0B2X6R6-F1
#
_entry.id   AF-A0A0B2X6R6-F1
#
_cell.length_a   1.000
_cell.length_b   1.000
_cell.length_c   1.000
_cell.angle_alpha   90.00
_cell.angle_beta   90.00
_cell.angle_gamma   90.00
#
_symmetry.space_group_name_H-M   'P 1'
#
loop_
_entity.id
_entity.type
_entity.pdbx_description
1 polymer ?
#
loop_
_entity_poly.entity_id
_entity_poly.type
_entity_poly.pdbx_seq_one_letter_code
_entity_poly.pdbx_strand_id
1 'polypeptide(L)'
;MAAQTGIEAALAKIMEVVQKQNDEMSELRQECAQLRQSNGEIGQLLREAVLGRRESTGLAVFTPGGDGSLRSFSPHPLPELSPAMRYIPPPSPSPQLTVPAMDREIPGFYVIIPAGGAGTRLWPLSRENHPKFLLDIDLSGRSLLQSTWHRLVPLAGPSRMTVVAGPSHSEAIRKQLPQLESDNLFTEPGPKDSMAAIGLAAAILLHRNQDAVIGSFAADHMIAGEDAFLNSVTEAVKVAKEGFLVTIGIAPSHPATAFGYVKLGDKLDVPSAPTARLVSSFKEKPDAYTAAKYLSSGNYRWNAGMFVTKASTLMDLVHEYEPELHNNLNRIAKAWEDKTQRETILNEVWPSLEKVAIDNAIAEPAAAEGRVAVIPATFGWDDVGDFSSLAEMLPAEVNSPRILGDRNLVVAQQAPGGIVVPGSGRLVACLGVDDLVIVDVPDALMVTTRARAQEVKSLVASCRKAGFKNLM
;
A
#
# COMPACT_ATOMS: atom_id res chain seq x y z
N MET A 1 -26.30 -48.30 21.32
CA MET A 1 -25.45 -48.07 22.52
C MET A 1 -23.97 -47.86 22.19
N ALA A 2 -23.35 -48.53 21.20
CA ALA A 2 -21.91 -48.37 20.91
C ALA A 2 -21.50 -47.07 20.18
N ALA A 3 -22.41 -46.39 19.45
CA ALA A 3 -22.11 -45.14 18.76
C ALA A 3 -22.18 -43.89 19.67
N GLN A 4 -22.96 -43.97 20.74
CA GLN A 4 -23.19 -42.87 21.69
C GLN A 4 -21.95 -42.64 22.58
N THR A 5 -21.24 -43.72 22.91
CA THR A 5 -19.99 -43.74 23.67
C THR A 5 -18.80 -43.15 22.91
N GLY A 6 -18.79 -43.19 21.57
CA GLY A 6 -17.71 -42.62 20.76
C GLY A 6 -17.75 -41.09 20.67
N ILE A 7 -18.96 -40.50 20.63
CA ILE A 7 -19.14 -39.05 20.55
C ILE A 7 -18.83 -38.38 21.89
N GLU A 8 -19.26 -38.99 23.01
CA GLU A 8 -18.93 -38.51 24.36
C GLU A 8 -17.42 -38.55 24.63
N ALA A 9 -16.72 -39.60 24.18
CA ALA A 9 -15.27 -39.70 24.29
C ALA A 9 -14.53 -38.63 23.45
N ALA A 10 -15.04 -38.32 22.26
CA ALA A 10 -14.46 -37.27 21.41
C ALA A 10 -14.66 -35.86 22.01
N LEU A 11 -15.85 -35.58 22.56
CA LEU A 11 -16.15 -34.32 23.25
C LEU A 11 -15.31 -34.14 24.51
N ALA A 12 -15.12 -35.19 25.31
CA ALA A 12 -14.25 -35.16 26.48
C ALA A 12 -12.80 -34.79 26.11
N LYS A 13 -12.28 -35.38 25.03
CA LYS A 13 -10.92 -35.11 24.54
C LYS A 13 -10.76 -33.68 23.99
N ILE A 14 -11.79 -33.13 23.35
CA ILE A 14 -11.77 -31.73 22.90
C ILE A 14 -11.78 -30.78 24.10
N MET A 15 -12.62 -31.03 25.11
CA MET A 15 -12.65 -30.20 26.32
C MET A 15 -11.33 -30.25 27.09
N GLU A 16 -10.67 -31.41 27.15
CA GLU A 16 -9.35 -31.54 27.77
C GLU A 16 -8.27 -30.70 27.06
N VAL A 17 -8.28 -30.68 25.72
CA VAL A 17 -7.37 -29.85 24.93
C VAL A 17 -7.65 -28.36 25.14
N VAL A 18 -8.92 -27.95 25.14
CA VAL A 18 -9.32 -26.55 25.37
C VAL A 18 -8.94 -26.09 26.78
N GLN A 19 -9.13 -26.95 27.78
CA GLN A 19 -8.74 -26.66 29.15
C GLN A 19 -7.22 -26.45 29.25
N LYS A 20 -6.44 -27.36 28.65
CA LYS A 20 -4.98 -27.24 28.61
C LYS A 20 -4.51 -25.95 27.93
N GLN A 21 -5.14 -25.57 26.81
CA GLN A 21 -4.82 -24.31 26.13
C GLN A 21 -5.17 -23.06 26.94
N ASN A 22 -6.27 -23.10 27.69
CA ASN A 22 -6.65 -22.01 28.58
C ASN A 22 -5.66 -21.86 29.75
N ASP A 23 -5.17 -22.97 30.29
CA ASP A 23 -4.18 -22.98 31.36
C ASP A 23 -2.83 -22.43 30.86
N GLU A 24 -2.36 -22.87 29.68
CA GLU A 24 -1.15 -22.34 29.02
C GLU A 24 -1.27 -20.83 28.72
N MET A 25 -2.44 -20.37 28.24
CA MET A 25 -2.68 -18.93 28.03
C MET A 25 -2.71 -18.13 29.33
N SER A 26 -3.18 -18.73 30.44
CA SER A 26 -3.19 -18.09 31.76
C SER A 26 -1.77 -17.92 32.29
N GLU A 27 -0.93 -18.95 32.15
CA GLU A 27 0.50 -18.89 32.50
C GLU A 27 1.24 -17.83 31.69
N LEU A 28 1.06 -17.78 30.36
CA LEU A 28 1.67 -16.76 29.51
C LEU A 28 1.23 -15.33 29.90
N ARG A 29 -0.03 -15.15 30.30
CA ARG A 29 -0.53 -13.84 30.78
C ARG A 29 0.13 -13.44 32.10
N GLN A 30 0.34 -14.39 33.01
CA GLN A 30 1.05 -14.15 34.27
C GLN A 30 2.53 -13.81 34.01
N GLU A 31 3.20 -14.53 33.12
CA GLU A 31 4.59 -14.25 32.74
C GLU A 31 4.74 -12.87 32.11
N CYS A 32 3.82 -12.48 31.21
CA CYS A 32 3.79 -11.13 30.65
C CYS A 32 3.54 -10.04 31.70
N ALA A 33 2.70 -10.30 32.71
CA ALA A 33 2.48 -9.37 33.81
C ALA A 33 3.73 -9.21 34.68
N GLN A 34 4.43 -10.31 34.98
CA GLN A 34 5.69 -10.30 35.72
C GLN A 34 6.81 -9.58 34.96
N LEU A 35 6.94 -9.82 33.65
CA LEU A 35 7.91 -9.12 32.80
C LEU A 35 7.64 -7.62 32.73
N ARG A 36 6.37 -7.19 32.67
CA ARG A 36 6.00 -5.77 32.73
C ARG A 36 6.38 -5.14 34.07
N GLN A 37 6.14 -5.85 35.17
CA GLN A 37 6.54 -5.37 36.49
C GLN A 37 8.07 -5.24 36.60
N SER A 38 8.81 -6.28 36.19
CA SER A 38 10.28 -6.28 36.21
C SER A 38 10.88 -5.18 35.33
N ASN A 39 10.33 -4.96 34.12
CA ASN A 39 10.74 -3.84 33.27
C ASN A 39 10.43 -2.47 33.88
N GLY A 40 9.32 -2.36 34.63
CA GLY A 40 8.99 -1.16 35.40
C GLY A 40 10.01 -0.87 36.51
N GLU A 41 10.41 -1.90 37.26
CA GLU A 41 11.42 -1.82 38.32
C GLU A 41 12.81 -1.46 37.75
N ILE A 42 13.22 -2.10 36.65
CA ILE A 42 14.46 -1.76 35.92
C ILE A 42 14.42 -0.30 35.44
N GLY A 43 13.28 0.16 34.91
CA GLY A 43 13.09 1.54 34.50
C GLY A 43 13.19 2.54 35.67
N GLN A 44 12.72 2.15 36.86
CA GLN A 44 12.89 2.95 38.07
C GLN A 44 14.36 3.01 38.52
N LEU A 45 15.05 1.86 38.56
CA LEU A 45 16.49 1.80 38.90
C LEU A 45 17.35 2.62 37.92
N LEU A 46 17.04 2.60 36.63
CA LEU A 46 17.71 3.42 35.64
C LEU A 46 17.47 4.92 35.86
N ARG A 47 16.24 5.32 36.25
CA ARG A 47 15.93 6.71 36.59
C ARG A 47 16.68 7.17 37.84
N GLU A 48 16.76 6.34 38.87
CA GLU A 48 17.52 6.62 40.09
C GLU A 48 19.03 6.72 39.80
N ALA A 49 19.57 5.86 38.94
CA ALA A 49 20.96 5.94 38.50
C ALA A 49 21.28 7.20 37.67
N VAL A 50 20.32 7.69 36.88
CA VAL A 50 20.46 8.93 36.08
C VAL A 50 20.31 10.18 36.96
N LEU A 51 19.39 10.16 37.94
CA LEU A 51 19.21 11.25 38.90
C LEU A 51 20.38 11.33 39.90
N GLY A 52 20.94 10.19 40.32
CA GLY A 52 22.14 10.13 41.16
C GLY A 52 23.40 10.68 40.47
N ARG A 53 23.45 10.70 39.13
CA ARG A 53 24.54 11.38 38.39
C ARG A 53 24.36 12.91 38.35
N ARG A 54 23.12 13.43 38.47
CA ARG A 54 22.84 14.87 38.43
C ARG A 54 23.23 15.61 39.72
N GLU A 55 23.28 14.95 40.87
CA GLU A 55 23.76 15.57 42.11
C GLU A 55 25.28 15.84 42.11
N SER A 56 26.05 15.27 41.17
CA SER A 56 27.48 15.54 41.00
C SER A 56 27.80 16.75 40.11
N THR A 57 26.80 17.35 39.46
CA THR A 57 26.97 18.58 38.65
C THR A 57 25.96 19.61 39.10
N GLY A 58 26.38 20.48 40.02
CA GLY A 58 25.56 21.52 40.63
C GLY A 58 24.89 22.43 39.59
N LEU A 59 23.56 22.35 39.52
CA LEU A 59 22.71 23.39 38.95
C LEU A 59 21.49 23.56 39.85
N ALA A 60 21.33 24.79 40.35
CA ALA A 60 20.31 25.19 41.32
C ALA A 60 18.88 25.06 40.77
N VAL A 61 17.99 24.53 41.61
CA VAL A 61 16.54 24.44 41.37
C VAL A 61 15.85 25.67 41.97
N PHE A 62 15.07 26.38 41.17
CA PHE A 62 14.12 27.39 41.64
C PHE A 62 12.79 26.71 42.06
N THR A 63 12.34 26.98 43.27
CA THR A 63 11.00 26.62 43.78
C THR A 63 10.01 27.78 43.59
N PRO A 64 8.77 27.56 43.14
CA PRO A 64 7.68 28.50 43.35
C PRO A 64 6.86 28.10 44.59
N GLY A 65 6.63 29.08 45.47
CA GLY A 65 5.70 28.99 46.59
C GLY A 65 4.24 28.92 46.13
N GLY A 66 3.43 28.19 46.88
CA GLY A 66 2.00 28.08 46.66
C GLY A 66 1.23 29.30 47.17
N ASP A 67 0.07 29.52 46.56
CA ASP A 67 -1.13 29.88 47.31
C ASP A 67 -2.39 29.48 46.53
N GLY A 68 -3.39 29.00 47.25
CA GLY A 68 -4.62 28.42 46.70
C GLY A 68 -5.69 29.46 46.36
N SER A 69 -6.38 29.26 45.24
CA SER A 69 -7.80 29.59 45.09
C SER A 69 -8.31 28.95 43.81
N LEU A 70 -9.18 27.94 43.95
CA LEU A 70 -10.04 27.49 42.86
C LEU A 70 -10.94 28.68 42.43
N ARG A 71 -10.81 29.12 41.18
CA ARG A 71 -11.76 30.05 40.54
C ARG A 71 -12.34 29.39 39.30
N SER A 72 -13.67 29.38 39.26
CA SER A 72 -14.50 28.99 38.13
C SER A 72 -14.18 29.84 36.90
N PHE A 73 -13.89 29.19 35.76
CA PHE A 73 -13.77 29.89 34.48
C PHE A 73 -15.18 30.20 33.94
N SER A 74 -15.52 31.49 33.90
CA SER A 74 -16.57 32.03 33.04
C SER A 74 -16.03 32.15 31.59
N PRO A 75 -16.90 32.10 30.57
CA PRO A 75 -16.47 32.03 29.18
C PRO A 75 -16.05 33.41 28.68
N HIS A 76 -14.79 33.56 28.28
CA HIS A 76 -14.39 34.68 27.42
C HIS A 76 -14.50 34.24 25.94
N PRO A 77 -14.82 35.18 25.03
CA PRO A 77 -15.07 34.85 23.63
C PRO A 77 -13.77 34.39 22.97
N LEU A 78 -13.86 33.31 22.19
CA LEU A 78 -12.78 32.84 21.32
C LEU A 78 -12.37 33.97 20.36
N PRO A 79 -11.07 34.18 20.09
CA PRO A 79 -10.66 35.05 19.00
C PRO A 79 -11.17 34.47 17.67
N GLU A 80 -11.68 35.33 16.79
CA GLU A 80 -12.08 34.94 15.44
C GLU A 80 -10.91 34.27 14.73
N LEU A 81 -11.04 32.97 14.50
CA LEU A 81 -10.14 32.20 13.65
C LEU A 81 -10.23 32.79 12.24
N SER A 82 -9.12 33.36 11.78
CA SER A 82 -8.94 33.76 10.39
C SER A 82 -9.27 32.59 9.46
N PRO A 83 -9.81 32.83 8.25
CA PRO A 83 -10.25 31.77 7.36
C PRO A 83 -9.10 30.79 7.12
N ALA A 84 -9.39 29.51 7.33
CA ALA A 84 -8.47 28.39 7.25
C ALA A 84 -7.48 28.55 6.09
N MET A 85 -6.19 28.64 6.43
CA MET A 85 -5.14 28.32 5.47
C MET A 85 -5.38 26.88 5.04
N ARG A 86 -5.90 26.72 3.82
CA ARG A 86 -5.84 25.45 3.10
C ARG A 86 -4.39 24.98 3.16
N TYR A 87 -4.16 23.71 3.42
CA TYR A 87 -2.86 23.10 3.20
C TYR A 87 -2.39 23.45 1.78
N ILE A 88 -1.38 24.33 1.69
CA ILE A 88 -0.67 24.64 0.46
C ILE A 88 0.58 23.77 0.52
N PRO A 89 0.71 22.73 -0.32
CA PRO A 89 1.95 21.96 -0.38
C PRO A 89 3.12 22.92 -0.69
N PRO A 90 4.32 22.66 -0.15
CA PRO A 90 5.47 23.52 -0.39
C PRO A 90 5.69 23.74 -1.89
N PRO A 91 6.18 24.93 -2.31
CA PRO A 91 6.41 25.21 -3.72
C PRO A 91 7.28 24.11 -4.32
N SER A 92 6.75 23.48 -5.36
CA SER A 92 7.49 22.51 -6.15
C SER A 92 8.83 23.12 -6.56
N PRO A 93 9.97 22.42 -6.38
CA PRO A 93 11.20 22.84 -7.02
C PRO A 93 10.90 23.02 -8.51
N SER A 94 11.31 24.16 -9.07
CA SER A 94 11.04 24.54 -10.45
C SER A 94 11.41 23.42 -11.43
N PRO A 95 10.66 23.25 -12.54
CA PRO A 95 10.86 22.15 -13.48
C PRO A 95 12.06 22.45 -14.38
N GLN A 96 13.28 22.35 -13.84
CA GLN A 96 14.43 22.13 -14.69
C GLN A 96 14.72 20.63 -14.67
N LEU A 97 13.99 19.92 -15.54
CA LEU A 97 14.40 18.59 -16.00
C LEU A 97 15.81 18.73 -16.56
N THR A 98 16.79 18.26 -15.80
CA THR A 98 18.02 17.69 -16.37
C THR A 98 18.09 16.28 -15.83
N VAL A 99 17.24 15.42 -16.40
CA VAL A 99 17.43 13.97 -16.26
C VAL A 99 18.72 13.66 -17.02
N PRO A 100 19.79 13.17 -16.37
CA PRO A 100 20.93 12.68 -17.13
C PRO A 100 20.44 11.44 -17.88
N ALA A 101 20.27 11.57 -19.19
CA ALA A 101 19.91 10.47 -20.07
C ALA A 101 21.07 9.47 -20.13
N MET A 102 21.07 8.49 -19.23
CA MET A 102 21.40 7.14 -19.66
C MET A 102 20.14 6.66 -20.38
N ASP A 103 20.17 6.64 -21.71
CA ASP A 103 19.04 6.24 -22.54
C ASP A 103 18.67 4.77 -22.25
N ARG A 104 17.75 4.57 -21.31
CA ARG A 104 17.21 3.26 -20.89
C ARG A 104 15.86 2.99 -21.55
N GLU A 105 15.48 3.81 -22.52
CA GLU A 105 14.19 3.68 -23.18
C GLU A 105 14.10 2.34 -23.92
N ILE A 106 12.98 1.64 -23.72
CA ILE A 106 12.69 0.36 -24.35
C ILE A 106 11.65 0.61 -25.44
N PRO A 107 12.02 0.51 -26.74
CA PRO A 107 11.08 0.69 -27.84
C PRO A 107 9.92 -0.32 -27.76
N GLY A 108 8.71 0.18 -27.95
CA GLY A 108 7.48 -0.62 -27.92
C GLY A 108 7.03 -1.05 -26.52
N PHE A 109 7.68 -0.56 -25.45
CA PHE A 109 7.21 -0.74 -24.08
C PHE A 109 6.25 0.38 -23.68
N TYR A 110 5.06 -0.01 -23.22
CA TYR A 110 4.01 0.85 -22.72
C TYR A 110 3.76 0.54 -21.25
N VAL A 111 3.52 1.58 -20.47
CA VAL A 111 3.28 1.45 -19.03
C VAL A 111 1.82 1.77 -18.75
N ILE A 112 1.17 0.89 -17.98
CA ILE A 112 -0.17 1.07 -17.46
C ILE A 112 -0.02 1.29 -15.96
N ILE A 113 -0.58 2.40 -15.46
CA ILE A 113 -0.64 2.70 -14.03
C ILE A 113 -2.11 2.64 -13.60
N PRO A 114 -2.57 1.50 -13.04
CA PRO A 114 -3.87 1.44 -12.38
C PRO A 114 -3.84 2.32 -11.13
N ALA A 115 -4.64 3.38 -11.15
CA ALA A 115 -4.83 4.34 -10.07
C ALA A 115 -6.25 4.22 -9.50
N GLY A 116 -6.49 3.06 -8.88
CA GLY A 116 -7.74 2.72 -8.20
C GLY A 116 -7.57 2.62 -6.69
N GLY A 117 -8.70 2.56 -5.98
CA GLY A 117 -8.73 2.36 -4.54
C GLY A 117 -8.67 3.66 -3.72
N ALA A 118 -9.63 3.82 -2.80
CA ALA A 118 -9.70 4.99 -1.94
C ALA A 118 -8.62 5.03 -0.85
N GLY A 119 -7.94 3.92 -0.57
CA GLY A 119 -6.92 3.85 0.48
C GLY A 119 -7.45 3.96 1.91
N THR A 120 -8.72 3.60 2.16
CA THR A 120 -9.49 3.90 3.38
C THR A 120 -8.85 3.53 4.73
N ARG A 121 -7.83 2.67 4.74
CA ARG A 121 -7.04 2.32 5.93
C ARG A 121 -6.09 3.44 6.38
N LEU A 122 -5.82 4.41 5.50
CA LEU A 122 -5.05 5.62 5.80
C LEU A 122 -5.96 6.83 6.07
N TRP A 123 -7.26 6.62 6.28
CA TRP A 123 -8.12 7.68 6.79
C TRP A 123 -7.58 8.15 8.16
N PRO A 124 -7.47 9.46 8.43
CA PRO A 124 -8.06 10.56 7.68
C PRO A 124 -7.17 11.25 6.63
N LEU A 125 -6.00 10.70 6.29
CA LEU A 125 -5.18 11.24 5.21
C LEU A 125 -5.77 10.95 3.83
N SER A 126 -6.22 9.72 3.64
CA SER A 126 -6.93 9.32 2.43
C SER A 126 -8.43 9.62 2.54
N ARG A 127 -9.02 10.05 1.44
CA ARG A 127 -10.46 10.33 1.27
C ARG A 127 -10.95 9.72 -0.04
N GLU A 128 -12.28 9.60 -0.22
CA GLU A 128 -12.86 9.19 -1.49
C GLU A 128 -12.37 10.05 -2.66
N ASN A 129 -12.33 11.38 -2.50
CA ASN A 129 -11.87 12.31 -3.54
C ASN A 129 -10.36 12.60 -3.52
N HIS A 130 -9.64 12.09 -2.51
CA HIS A 130 -8.19 12.25 -2.38
C HIS A 130 -7.56 10.93 -1.93
N PRO A 131 -7.54 9.92 -2.82
CA PRO A 131 -7.09 8.56 -2.51
C PRO A 131 -5.58 8.49 -2.21
N LYS A 132 -5.15 7.36 -1.63
CA LYS A 132 -3.76 7.11 -1.23
C LYS A 132 -2.74 7.44 -2.31
N PHE A 133 -2.99 7.07 -3.57
CA PHE A 133 -2.03 7.30 -4.66
C PHE A 133 -1.73 8.78 -4.93
N LEU A 134 -2.59 9.70 -4.48
CA LEU A 134 -2.37 11.15 -4.62
C LEU A 134 -1.60 11.75 -3.43
N LEU A 135 -1.33 10.97 -2.38
CA LEU A 135 -0.64 11.42 -1.16
C LEU A 135 0.88 11.32 -1.30
N ASP A 136 1.58 12.31 -0.77
CA ASP A 136 3.01 12.24 -0.42
C ASP A 136 3.13 11.66 0.99
N ILE A 137 3.55 10.40 1.07
CA ILE A 137 3.59 9.62 2.31
C ILE A 137 5.02 9.37 2.82
N ASP A 138 6.05 9.70 2.04
CA ASP A 138 7.45 9.56 2.41
C ASP A 138 8.15 10.92 2.60
N LEU A 139 7.39 12.02 2.47
CA LEU A 139 7.86 13.40 2.56
C LEU A 139 8.92 13.74 1.51
N SER A 140 8.90 13.03 0.36
CA SER A 140 9.80 13.30 -0.75
C SER A 140 9.39 14.50 -1.60
N GLY A 141 8.22 15.10 -1.34
CA GLY A 141 7.63 16.15 -2.14
C GLY A 141 6.87 15.62 -3.37
N ARG A 142 6.66 14.30 -3.47
CA ARG A 142 5.96 13.63 -4.57
C ARG A 142 4.89 12.69 -4.03
N SER A 143 3.75 12.67 -4.70
CA SER A 143 2.76 11.63 -4.44
C SER A 143 3.26 10.25 -4.88
N LEU A 144 2.63 9.19 -4.38
CA LEU A 144 2.90 7.81 -4.85
C LEU A 144 2.73 7.65 -6.37
N LEU A 145 1.70 8.29 -6.94
CA LEU A 145 1.47 8.32 -8.38
C LEU A 145 2.63 9.00 -9.11
N GLN A 146 3.08 10.17 -8.63
CA GLN A 146 4.23 10.87 -9.20
C GLN A 146 5.51 10.04 -9.10
N SER A 147 5.75 9.41 -7.94
CA SER A 147 6.90 8.53 -7.73
C SER A 147 6.88 7.34 -8.69
N THR A 148 5.72 6.72 -8.93
CA THR A 148 5.56 5.62 -9.90
C THR A 148 5.78 6.09 -11.33
N TRP A 149 5.21 7.24 -11.70
CA TRP A 149 5.43 7.87 -13.02
C TRP A 149 6.91 8.14 -13.27
N HIS A 150 7.57 8.87 -12.37
CA HIS A 150 8.97 9.26 -12.51
C HIS A 150 9.90 8.06 -12.62
N ARG A 151 9.63 6.98 -11.89
CA ARG A 151 10.39 5.75 -11.93
C ARG A 151 10.31 5.03 -13.28
N LEU A 152 9.18 5.15 -13.99
CA LEU A 152 8.90 4.37 -15.21
C LEU A 152 9.13 5.15 -16.50
N VAL A 153 9.07 6.49 -16.46
CA VAL A 153 9.38 7.35 -17.63
C VAL A 153 10.72 7.03 -18.28
N PRO A 154 11.83 6.75 -17.55
CA PRO A 154 13.10 6.39 -18.18
C PRO A 154 13.05 5.13 -19.06
N LEU A 155 12.07 4.23 -18.86
CA LEU A 155 11.91 3.01 -19.65
C LEU A 155 10.92 3.16 -20.82
N ALA A 156 9.81 3.87 -20.60
CA ALA A 156 8.74 3.96 -21.59
C ALA A 156 8.70 5.28 -22.36
N GLY A 157 9.31 6.34 -21.84
CA GLY A 157 9.08 7.71 -22.31
C GLY A 157 7.65 8.20 -21.99
N PRO A 158 7.42 9.52 -21.88
CA PRO A 158 6.15 10.07 -21.41
C PRO A 158 4.95 9.74 -22.32
N SER A 159 5.15 9.62 -23.64
CA SER A 159 4.08 9.35 -24.61
C SER A 159 3.54 7.91 -24.58
N ARG A 160 4.23 6.99 -23.88
CA ARG A 160 3.80 5.59 -23.72
C ARG A 160 3.42 5.24 -22.28
N MET A 161 3.22 6.27 -21.47
CA MET A 161 2.67 6.14 -20.12
C MET A 161 1.16 6.33 -20.15
N THR A 162 0.44 5.38 -19.59
CA THR A 162 -1.02 5.36 -19.47
C THR A 162 -1.43 5.30 -18.01
N VAL A 163 -2.44 6.07 -17.61
CA VAL A 163 -3.04 6.00 -16.28
C VAL A 163 -4.49 5.56 -16.42
N VAL A 164 -4.92 4.58 -15.64
CA VAL A 164 -6.31 4.13 -15.58
C VAL A 164 -6.90 4.53 -14.22
N ALA A 165 -7.94 5.34 -14.20
CA ALA A 165 -8.49 5.88 -12.96
C ALA A 165 -9.99 6.18 -13.04
N GLY A 166 -10.63 6.43 -11.90
CA GLY A 166 -12.02 6.94 -11.88
C GLY A 166 -12.12 8.39 -12.39
N PRO A 167 -13.24 8.80 -13.02
CA PRO A 167 -13.47 10.16 -13.52
C PRO A 167 -13.26 11.25 -12.47
N SER A 168 -13.63 10.98 -11.20
CA SER A 168 -13.49 11.89 -10.06
C SER A 168 -12.03 12.25 -9.73
N HIS A 169 -11.05 11.48 -10.20
CA HIS A 169 -9.62 11.72 -9.95
C HIS A 169 -8.89 12.35 -11.14
N SER A 170 -9.57 12.48 -12.28
CA SER A 170 -8.95 12.91 -13.55
C SER A 170 -8.26 14.28 -13.46
N GLU A 171 -8.91 15.27 -12.83
CA GLU A 171 -8.35 16.61 -12.65
C GLU A 171 -7.11 16.59 -11.74
N ALA A 172 -7.18 15.88 -10.61
CA ALA A 172 -6.07 15.77 -9.67
C ALA A 172 -4.85 15.06 -10.30
N ILE A 173 -5.09 13.99 -11.07
CA ILE A 173 -4.06 13.27 -11.82
C ILE A 173 -3.38 14.20 -12.83
N ARG A 174 -4.16 14.92 -13.65
CA ARG A 174 -3.60 15.87 -14.65
C ARG A 174 -2.77 16.97 -14.00
N LYS A 175 -3.18 17.45 -12.83
CA LYS A 175 -2.44 18.45 -12.07
C LYS A 175 -1.11 17.89 -11.54
N GLN A 176 -1.08 16.65 -11.08
CA GLN A 176 0.14 16.00 -10.58
C GLN A 176 1.07 15.53 -11.71
N LEU A 177 0.53 15.18 -12.88
CA LEU A 177 1.24 14.65 -14.04
C LEU A 177 1.03 15.53 -15.29
N PRO A 178 1.65 16.71 -15.37
CA PRO A 178 1.46 17.63 -16.50
C PRO A 178 2.00 17.10 -17.84
N GLN A 179 2.85 16.07 -17.83
CA GLN A 179 3.38 15.42 -19.02
C GLN A 179 2.51 14.26 -19.53
N LEU A 180 1.44 13.90 -18.79
CA LEU A 180 0.51 12.86 -19.22
C LEU A 180 -0.36 13.39 -20.36
N GLU A 181 -0.28 12.73 -21.51
CA GLU A 181 -1.13 13.01 -22.65
C GLU A 181 -2.61 12.74 -22.31
N SER A 182 -3.51 13.63 -22.75
CA SER A 182 -4.94 13.51 -22.47
C SER A 182 -5.52 12.19 -22.93
N ASP A 183 -4.99 11.67 -24.03
CA ASP A 183 -5.47 10.46 -24.71
C ASP A 183 -4.90 9.19 -24.10
N ASN A 184 -4.08 9.31 -23.05
CA ASN A 184 -3.51 8.22 -22.26
C ASN A 184 -4.02 8.23 -20.80
N LEU A 185 -4.97 9.09 -20.46
CA LEU A 185 -5.74 9.01 -19.22
C LEU A 185 -7.06 8.28 -19.48
N PHE A 186 -7.12 7.00 -19.13
CA PHE A 186 -8.30 6.16 -19.34
C PHE A 186 -9.19 6.21 -18.10
N THR A 187 -10.40 6.72 -18.27
CA THR A 187 -11.34 6.85 -17.16
C THR A 187 -12.33 5.69 -17.12
N GLU A 188 -12.29 4.89 -16.06
CA GLU A 188 -13.25 3.81 -15.82
C GLU A 188 -14.51 4.31 -15.08
N PRO A 189 -15.75 4.03 -15.55
CA PRO A 189 -16.97 4.52 -14.91
C PRO A 189 -17.16 4.11 -13.45
N GLY A 190 -16.54 3.00 -13.04
CA GLY A 190 -16.57 2.52 -11.66
C GLY A 190 -15.62 1.35 -11.43
N PRO A 191 -15.34 1.01 -10.17
CA PRO A 191 -14.30 0.03 -9.84
C PRO A 191 -14.74 -1.40 -10.19
N LYS A 192 -13.97 -2.05 -11.06
CA LYS A 192 -14.15 -3.47 -11.46
C LYS A 192 -12.92 -4.35 -11.15
N ASP A 193 -12.12 -3.92 -10.17
CA ASP A 193 -10.87 -4.58 -9.77
C ASP A 193 -9.80 -4.53 -10.88
N SER A 194 -8.64 -5.14 -10.65
CA SER A 194 -7.45 -4.92 -11.50
C SER A 194 -7.58 -5.45 -12.93
N MET A 195 -8.31 -6.55 -13.18
CA MET A 195 -8.36 -7.15 -14.51
C MET A 195 -9.09 -6.26 -15.53
N ALA A 196 -10.21 -5.65 -15.15
CA ALA A 196 -10.95 -4.78 -16.05
C ALA A 196 -10.15 -3.52 -16.43
N ALA A 197 -9.46 -2.90 -15.45
CA ALA A 197 -8.64 -1.72 -15.67
C ALA A 197 -7.43 -2.01 -16.58
N ILE A 198 -6.69 -3.08 -16.28
CA ILE A 198 -5.51 -3.49 -17.05
C ILE A 198 -5.93 -4.00 -18.43
N GLY A 199 -6.99 -4.81 -18.51
CA GLY A 199 -7.52 -5.36 -19.75
C GLY A 199 -8.06 -4.29 -20.70
N LEU A 200 -8.75 -3.26 -20.17
CA LEU A 200 -9.17 -2.11 -20.97
C LEU A 200 -7.96 -1.43 -21.62
N ALA A 201 -6.95 -1.10 -20.82
CA ALA A 201 -5.75 -0.45 -21.32
C ALA A 201 -5.00 -1.33 -22.34
N ALA A 202 -4.88 -2.63 -22.07
CA ALA A 202 -4.28 -3.59 -22.98
C ALA A 202 -5.02 -3.67 -24.33
N ALA A 203 -6.35 -3.74 -24.33
CA ALA A 203 -7.15 -3.79 -25.55
C ALA A 203 -7.00 -2.51 -26.40
N ILE A 204 -7.01 -1.34 -25.76
CA ILE A 204 -6.79 -0.05 -26.46
C ILE A 204 -5.38 0.01 -27.04
N LEU A 205 -4.36 -0.33 -26.24
CA LEU A 205 -2.97 -0.28 -26.68
C LEU A 205 -2.68 -1.29 -27.79
N LEU A 206 -3.30 -2.48 -27.75
CA LEU A 206 -3.22 -3.48 -28.81
C LEU A 206 -3.82 -2.96 -30.13
N HIS A 207 -4.93 -2.21 -30.07
CA HIS A 207 -5.50 -1.57 -31.25
C HIS A 207 -4.60 -0.47 -31.82
N ARG A 208 -3.89 0.27 -30.97
CA ARG A 208 -2.95 1.32 -31.37
C ARG A 208 -1.63 0.75 -31.89
N ASN A 209 -1.15 -0.35 -31.33
CA ASN A 209 0.10 -1.01 -31.69
C ASN A 209 0.03 -2.53 -31.43
N GLN A 210 0.07 -3.33 -32.50
CA GLN A 210 -0.06 -4.78 -32.43
C GLN A 210 1.12 -5.48 -31.72
N ASP A 211 2.29 -4.83 -31.68
CA ASP A 211 3.51 -5.38 -31.06
C ASP A 211 3.76 -4.80 -29.65
N ALA A 212 2.78 -4.11 -29.06
CA ALA A 212 2.94 -3.47 -27.76
C ALA A 212 3.28 -4.49 -26.66
N VAL A 213 4.39 -4.24 -25.95
CA VAL A 213 4.66 -4.85 -24.65
C VAL A 213 4.15 -3.91 -23.59
N ILE A 214 3.28 -4.40 -22.71
CA ILE A 214 2.67 -3.63 -21.63
C ILE A 214 3.25 -4.03 -20.28
N GLY A 215 3.41 -3.07 -19.39
CA GLY A 215 3.73 -3.30 -17.98
C GLY A 215 2.72 -2.60 -17.08
N SER A 216 2.04 -3.34 -16.21
CA SER A 216 1.12 -2.82 -15.21
C SER A 216 1.84 -2.61 -13.88
N PHE A 217 1.79 -1.39 -13.35
CA PHE A 217 2.42 -1.00 -12.08
C PHE A 217 1.44 -0.17 -11.25
N ALA A 218 1.06 -0.67 -10.07
CA ALA A 218 0.12 0.03 -9.21
C ALA A 218 0.61 1.43 -8.83
N ALA A 219 -0.30 2.41 -8.83
CA ALA A 219 0.01 3.81 -8.55
C ALA A 219 0.45 4.07 -7.10
N ASP A 220 0.32 3.10 -6.22
CA ASP A 220 0.25 3.28 -4.78
C ASP A 220 1.25 2.41 -3.98
N HIS A 221 2.28 1.90 -4.67
CA HIS A 221 3.40 1.16 -4.07
C HIS A 221 4.62 2.03 -3.81
N MET A 222 5.32 1.73 -2.73
CA MET A 222 6.63 2.27 -2.42
C MET A 222 7.72 1.33 -2.94
N ILE A 223 8.75 1.90 -3.58
CA ILE A 223 9.89 1.15 -4.12
C ILE A 223 11.19 1.88 -3.78
N ALA A 224 12.13 1.16 -3.19
CA ALA A 224 13.47 1.62 -2.86
C ALA A 224 14.52 0.85 -3.66
N GLY A 225 15.55 1.53 -4.18
CA GLY A 225 16.56 0.91 -5.05
C GLY A 225 16.14 0.95 -6.53
N GLU A 226 16.06 2.17 -7.08
CA GLU A 226 15.54 2.45 -8.42
C GLU A 226 16.24 1.67 -9.54
N ASP A 227 17.58 1.57 -9.52
CA ASP A 227 18.32 0.82 -10.54
C ASP A 227 17.96 -0.68 -10.56
N ALA A 228 17.80 -1.30 -9.39
CA ALA A 228 17.42 -2.70 -9.30
C ALA A 228 15.98 -2.93 -9.80
N PHE A 229 15.08 -1.98 -9.55
CA PHE A 229 13.73 -1.99 -10.12
C PHE A 229 13.76 -1.89 -11.64
N LEU A 230 14.48 -0.90 -12.18
CA LEU A 230 14.58 -0.66 -13.63
C LEU A 230 15.17 -1.88 -14.36
N ASN A 231 16.19 -2.52 -13.79
CA ASN A 231 16.77 -3.75 -14.33
C ASN A 231 15.77 -4.91 -14.31
N SER A 232 15.01 -5.07 -13.21
CA SER A 232 13.98 -6.12 -13.10
C SER A 232 12.88 -5.95 -14.15
N VAL A 233 12.41 -4.71 -14.38
CA VAL A 233 11.43 -4.41 -15.43
C VAL A 233 12.02 -4.66 -16.82
N THR A 234 13.29 -4.29 -17.03
CA THR A 234 13.97 -4.52 -18.31
C THR A 234 14.06 -6.00 -18.65
N GLU A 235 14.48 -6.86 -17.70
CA GLU A 235 14.47 -8.31 -17.87
C GLU A 235 13.05 -8.84 -18.11
N ALA A 236 12.06 -8.35 -17.34
CA ALA A 236 10.67 -8.76 -17.51
C ALA A 236 10.14 -8.46 -18.92
N VAL A 237 10.49 -7.30 -19.50
CA VAL A 237 10.13 -6.96 -20.89
C VAL A 237 10.77 -7.91 -21.89
N LYS A 238 12.01 -8.37 -21.67
CA LYS A 238 12.65 -9.36 -22.54
C LYS A 238 11.93 -10.70 -22.50
N VAL A 239 11.57 -11.17 -21.31
CA VAL A 239 10.85 -12.45 -21.15
C VAL A 239 9.41 -12.35 -21.69
N ALA A 240 8.74 -11.21 -21.51
CA ALA A 240 7.42 -10.95 -22.08
C ALA A 240 7.42 -11.03 -23.61
N LYS A 241 8.52 -10.63 -24.27
CA LYS A 241 8.66 -10.74 -25.73
C LYS A 241 8.67 -12.19 -26.23
N GLU A 242 9.00 -13.15 -25.36
CA GLU A 242 8.92 -14.60 -25.65
C GLU A 242 7.50 -15.17 -25.43
N GLY A 243 6.51 -14.34 -25.07
CA GLY A 243 5.10 -14.74 -24.94
C GLY A 243 4.67 -15.16 -23.53
N PHE A 244 5.48 -14.90 -22.51
CA PHE A 244 5.12 -15.14 -21.12
C PHE A 244 4.35 -13.98 -20.50
N LEU A 245 3.44 -14.30 -19.57
CA LEU A 245 3.00 -13.34 -18.55
C LEU A 245 4.05 -13.28 -17.44
N VAL A 246 4.71 -12.14 -17.27
CA VAL A 246 5.83 -12.00 -16.33
C VAL A 246 5.40 -11.22 -15.10
N THR A 247 5.64 -11.76 -13.90
CA THR A 247 5.49 -11.03 -12.64
C THR A 247 6.85 -10.68 -12.03
N ILE A 248 6.90 -9.66 -11.17
CA ILE A 248 8.09 -9.29 -10.42
C ILE A 248 7.93 -9.76 -8.98
N GLY A 249 8.77 -10.71 -8.57
CA GLY A 249 8.63 -11.41 -7.30
C GLY A 249 9.49 -10.82 -6.19
N ILE A 250 8.87 -10.31 -5.11
CA ILE A 250 9.57 -9.71 -3.98
C ILE A 250 10.01 -10.77 -2.96
N ALA A 251 11.21 -10.64 -2.38
CA ALA A 251 11.66 -11.52 -1.31
C ALA A 251 10.78 -11.35 -0.05
N PRO A 252 10.11 -12.41 0.45
CA PRO A 252 9.28 -12.30 1.65
C PRO A 252 10.13 -12.01 2.89
N SER A 253 9.79 -10.97 3.64
CA SER A 253 10.43 -10.66 4.93
C SER A 253 9.69 -11.26 6.13
N HIS A 254 8.41 -11.61 5.96
CA HIS A 254 7.54 -12.19 6.98
C HIS A 254 6.43 -13.04 6.31
N PRO A 255 5.67 -13.87 7.05
CA PRO A 255 4.63 -14.72 6.45
C PRO A 255 3.31 -13.95 6.27
N ALA A 256 3.30 -12.97 5.38
CA ALA A 256 2.11 -12.17 5.07
C ALA A 256 0.98 -13.05 4.49
N THR A 257 -0.25 -12.88 4.98
CA THR A 257 -1.46 -13.54 4.41
C THR A 257 -2.22 -12.62 3.46
N ALA A 258 -1.84 -11.34 3.38
CA ALA A 258 -2.46 -10.34 2.53
C ALA A 258 -1.95 -10.35 1.09
N PHE A 259 -0.83 -11.04 0.81
CA PHE A 259 -0.16 -11.06 -0.48
C PHE A 259 -0.31 -12.42 -1.19
N GLY A 260 -0.25 -12.40 -2.52
CA GLY A 260 -0.03 -13.59 -3.32
C GLY A 260 1.41 -14.08 -3.22
N TYR A 261 1.62 -15.39 -3.44
CA TYR A 261 2.93 -16.02 -3.45
C TYR A 261 3.15 -16.77 -4.76
N VAL A 262 4.33 -16.59 -5.34
CA VAL A 262 4.80 -17.32 -6.51
C VAL A 262 5.95 -18.23 -6.15
N LYS A 263 5.83 -19.50 -6.49
CA LYS A 263 6.89 -20.49 -6.30
C LYS A 263 7.87 -20.41 -7.47
N LEU A 264 9.14 -20.22 -7.14
CA LEU A 264 10.24 -20.23 -8.10
C LEU A 264 10.39 -21.64 -8.69
N GLY A 265 10.30 -21.74 -10.00
CA GLY A 265 10.60 -22.93 -10.77
C GLY A 265 11.98 -22.89 -11.44
N ASP A 266 12.07 -23.64 -12.53
CA ASP A 266 13.28 -23.75 -13.33
C ASP A 266 13.67 -22.40 -13.95
N LYS A 267 14.97 -22.23 -14.19
CA LYS A 267 15.47 -21.05 -14.89
C LYS A 267 15.00 -21.07 -16.35
N LEU A 268 14.57 -19.92 -16.83
CA LEU A 268 14.28 -19.74 -18.25
C LEU A 268 15.58 -19.43 -19.00
N ASP A 269 15.76 -20.03 -20.16
CA ASP A 269 16.91 -19.79 -21.03
C ASP A 269 16.67 -18.57 -21.92
N VAL A 270 16.62 -17.38 -21.31
CA VAL A 270 16.48 -16.10 -22.01
C VAL A 270 17.78 -15.33 -21.83
N PRO A 271 18.65 -15.21 -22.86
CA PRO A 271 20.00 -14.66 -22.71
C PRO A 271 20.06 -13.24 -22.13
N SER A 272 19.04 -12.42 -22.40
CA SER A 272 18.93 -11.04 -21.89
C SER A 272 18.14 -10.92 -20.57
N ALA A 273 17.79 -12.03 -19.94
CA ALA A 273 17.07 -12.08 -18.66
C ALA A 273 17.57 -13.25 -17.79
N PRO A 274 18.83 -13.19 -17.32
CA PRO A 274 19.49 -14.32 -16.63
C PRO A 274 18.85 -14.69 -15.28
N THR A 275 18.04 -13.81 -14.71
CA THR A 275 17.37 -14.05 -13.43
C THR A 275 15.99 -14.70 -13.59
N ALA A 276 15.46 -14.74 -14.82
CA ALA A 276 14.13 -15.20 -15.12
C ALA A 276 13.93 -16.68 -14.77
N ARG A 277 12.77 -16.96 -14.16
CA ARG A 277 12.36 -18.31 -13.79
C ARG A 277 10.92 -18.56 -14.18
N LEU A 278 10.59 -19.81 -14.45
CA LEU A 278 9.21 -20.24 -14.58
C LEU A 278 8.53 -20.15 -13.20
N VAL A 279 7.24 -19.83 -13.17
CA VAL A 279 6.42 -19.96 -11.96
C VAL A 279 5.86 -21.38 -11.89
N SER A 280 6.28 -22.16 -10.88
CA SER A 280 5.76 -23.54 -10.71
C SER A 280 4.37 -23.59 -10.08
N SER A 281 4.01 -22.57 -9.31
CA SER A 281 2.67 -22.41 -8.74
C SER A 281 2.48 -20.97 -8.30
N PHE A 282 1.28 -20.45 -8.51
CA PHE A 282 0.84 -19.16 -7.99
C PHE A 282 -0.25 -19.42 -6.96
N LYS A 283 -0.23 -18.70 -5.84
CA LYS A 283 -1.32 -18.77 -4.86
C LYS A 283 -1.62 -17.40 -4.29
N GLU A 284 -2.83 -16.91 -4.53
CA GLU A 284 -3.30 -15.66 -3.91
C GLU A 284 -3.70 -15.88 -2.44
N LYS A 285 -3.21 -15.00 -1.55
CA LYS A 285 -3.61 -14.86 -0.13
C LYS A 285 -3.74 -16.21 0.62
N PRO A 286 -2.63 -16.94 0.82
CA PRO A 286 -2.65 -18.19 1.58
C PRO A 286 -2.99 -17.97 3.06
N ASP A 287 -3.40 -19.03 3.75
CA ASP A 287 -3.54 -19.01 5.20
C ASP A 287 -2.18 -18.85 5.91
N ALA A 288 -2.21 -18.45 7.19
CA ALA A 288 -1.00 -18.12 7.95
C ALA A 288 0.00 -19.28 8.07
N TYR A 289 -0.48 -20.51 8.18
CA TYR A 289 0.38 -21.70 8.27
C TYR A 289 1.07 -21.96 6.93
N THR A 290 0.32 -21.85 5.84
CA THR A 290 0.87 -21.96 4.48
C THR A 290 1.87 -20.83 4.18
N ALA A 291 1.59 -19.59 4.55
CA ALA A 291 2.52 -18.46 4.40
C ALA A 291 3.83 -18.67 5.17
N ALA A 292 3.76 -19.18 6.41
CA ALA A 292 4.94 -19.52 7.21
C ALA A 292 5.80 -20.60 6.54
N LYS A 293 5.17 -21.63 5.95
CA LYS A 293 5.88 -22.64 5.16
C LYS A 293 6.56 -22.03 3.94
N TYR A 294 5.86 -21.19 3.20
CA TYR A 294 6.41 -20.53 2.01
C TYR A 294 7.67 -19.72 2.33
N LEU A 295 7.60 -18.89 3.38
CA LEU A 295 8.75 -18.13 3.88
C LEU A 295 9.91 -19.06 4.26
N SER A 296 9.65 -20.09 5.07
CA SER A 296 10.70 -21.02 5.56
C SER A 296 11.42 -21.78 4.44
N SER A 297 10.76 -22.00 3.31
CA SER A 297 11.35 -22.74 2.18
C SER A 297 12.35 -21.94 1.36
N GLY A 298 12.31 -20.59 1.42
CA GLY A 298 13.11 -19.69 0.58
C GLY A 298 12.77 -19.70 -0.92
N ASN A 299 11.90 -20.61 -1.37
CA ASN A 299 11.56 -20.86 -2.77
C ASN A 299 10.35 -20.06 -3.27
N TYR A 300 9.77 -19.20 -2.43
CA TYR A 300 8.64 -18.36 -2.81
C TYR A 300 9.02 -16.89 -2.83
N ARG A 301 8.33 -16.13 -3.66
CA ARG A 301 8.35 -14.66 -3.68
C ARG A 301 6.93 -14.14 -3.50
N TRP A 302 6.79 -12.97 -2.90
CA TRP A 302 5.51 -12.27 -2.93
C TRP A 302 5.23 -11.77 -4.34
N ASN A 303 3.97 -11.89 -4.75
CA ASN A 303 3.45 -11.20 -5.92
C ASN A 303 3.13 -9.75 -5.52
N ALA A 304 3.82 -8.80 -6.13
CA ALA A 304 3.62 -7.38 -5.87
C ALA A 304 2.62 -6.74 -6.85
N GLY A 305 1.76 -7.53 -7.51
CA GLY A 305 0.75 -7.02 -8.45
C GLY A 305 1.33 -6.30 -9.68
N MET A 306 2.61 -6.53 -9.98
CA MET A 306 3.29 -5.99 -11.16
C MET A 306 3.37 -7.05 -12.24
N PHE A 307 2.85 -6.75 -13.42
CA PHE A 307 2.78 -7.70 -14.54
C PHE A 307 3.32 -7.07 -15.82
N VAL A 308 4.13 -7.80 -16.57
CA VAL A 308 4.69 -7.40 -17.86
C VAL A 308 4.43 -8.50 -18.88
N THR A 309 3.84 -8.15 -20.02
CA THR A 309 3.46 -9.12 -21.07
C THR A 309 3.23 -8.41 -22.40
N LYS A 310 3.13 -9.13 -23.52
CA LYS A 310 2.59 -8.53 -24.75
C LYS A 310 1.10 -8.25 -24.57
N ALA A 311 0.62 -7.14 -25.12
CA ALA A 311 -0.81 -6.82 -25.09
C ALA A 311 -1.64 -7.93 -25.75
N SER A 312 -1.16 -8.50 -26.87
CA SER A 312 -1.78 -9.64 -27.54
C SER A 312 -1.84 -10.86 -26.64
N THR A 313 -0.72 -11.26 -26.02
CA THR A 313 -0.67 -12.39 -25.09
C THR A 313 -1.65 -12.21 -23.92
N LEU A 314 -1.76 -11.00 -23.34
CA LEU A 314 -2.76 -10.77 -22.30
C LEU A 314 -4.18 -10.95 -22.83
N MET A 315 -4.50 -10.37 -23.99
CA MET A 315 -5.84 -10.47 -24.56
C MET A 315 -6.17 -11.92 -24.96
N ASP A 316 -5.22 -12.71 -25.43
CA ASP A 316 -5.39 -14.14 -25.69
C ASP A 316 -5.73 -14.91 -24.40
N LEU A 317 -5.01 -14.64 -23.31
CA LEU A 317 -5.30 -15.25 -22.00
C LEU A 317 -6.69 -14.84 -21.48
N VAL A 318 -7.06 -13.56 -21.62
CA VAL A 318 -8.40 -13.09 -21.24
C VAL A 318 -9.46 -13.73 -22.13
N HIS A 319 -9.19 -13.94 -23.42
CA HIS A 319 -10.13 -14.65 -24.30
C HIS A 319 -10.37 -16.09 -23.85
N GLU A 320 -9.30 -16.78 -23.43
CA GLU A 320 -9.35 -18.17 -23.02
C GLU A 320 -10.06 -18.37 -21.68
N TYR A 321 -9.72 -17.55 -20.68
CA TYR A 321 -10.22 -17.72 -19.31
C TYR A 321 -11.47 -16.90 -19.00
N GLU A 322 -11.63 -15.74 -19.64
CA GLU A 322 -12.69 -14.77 -19.37
C GLU A 322 -13.31 -14.23 -20.69
N PRO A 323 -13.90 -15.10 -21.55
CA PRO A 323 -14.29 -14.76 -22.92
C PRO A 323 -15.32 -13.61 -23.00
N GLU A 324 -16.24 -13.51 -22.05
CA GLU A 324 -17.21 -12.41 -22.00
C GLU A 324 -16.52 -11.08 -21.68
N LEU A 325 -15.60 -11.06 -20.72
CA LEU A 325 -14.79 -9.89 -20.40
C LEU A 325 -13.96 -9.47 -21.62
N HIS A 326 -13.29 -10.41 -22.29
CA HIS A 326 -12.53 -10.16 -23.51
C HIS A 326 -13.38 -9.46 -24.59
N ASN A 327 -14.55 -10.00 -24.90
CA ASN A 327 -15.43 -9.49 -25.95
C ASN A 327 -15.92 -8.06 -25.62
N ASN A 328 -16.28 -7.83 -24.36
CA ASN A 328 -16.72 -6.53 -23.88
C ASN A 328 -15.60 -5.49 -23.89
N LEU A 329 -14.39 -5.84 -23.44
CA LEU A 329 -13.22 -4.95 -23.49
C LEU A 329 -12.84 -4.58 -24.92
N ASN A 330 -12.84 -5.53 -25.85
CA ASN A 330 -12.59 -5.26 -27.27
C ASN A 330 -13.67 -4.37 -27.90
N ARG A 331 -14.94 -4.56 -27.51
CA ARG A 331 -16.03 -3.70 -27.99
C ARG A 331 -15.81 -2.25 -27.56
N ILE A 332 -15.40 -2.03 -26.31
CA ILE A 332 -15.05 -0.69 -25.79
C ILE A 332 -13.84 -0.13 -26.54
N ALA A 333 -12.78 -0.93 -26.69
CA ALA A 333 -11.51 -0.49 -27.28
C ALA A 333 -11.66 -0.09 -28.76
N LYS A 334 -12.49 -0.79 -29.54
CA LYS A 334 -12.80 -0.43 -30.94
C LYS A 334 -13.41 0.95 -31.12
N ALA A 335 -14.17 1.43 -30.12
CA ALA A 335 -14.79 2.74 -30.15
C ALA A 335 -13.96 3.81 -29.45
N TRP A 336 -12.77 3.48 -28.95
CA TRP A 336 -12.06 4.33 -27.98
C TRP A 336 -11.64 5.70 -28.54
N GLU A 337 -11.31 5.75 -29.84
CA GLU A 337 -10.87 6.97 -30.52
C GLU A 337 -12.03 7.93 -30.85
N ASP A 338 -13.26 7.43 -30.98
CA ASP A 338 -14.46 8.25 -31.12
C ASP A 338 -15.06 8.52 -29.74
N LYS A 339 -14.90 9.75 -29.24
CA LYS A 339 -15.36 10.13 -27.91
C LYS A 339 -16.86 9.83 -27.66
N THR A 340 -17.72 10.09 -28.66
CA THR A 340 -19.17 9.91 -28.50
C THR A 340 -19.52 8.43 -28.44
N GLN A 341 -18.94 7.63 -29.34
CA GLN A 341 -19.14 6.18 -29.35
C GLN A 341 -18.54 5.52 -28.10
N ARG A 342 -17.33 5.94 -27.69
CA ARG A 342 -16.68 5.49 -26.46
C ARG A 342 -17.57 5.69 -25.25
N GLU A 343 -18.06 6.90 -25.01
CA GLU A 343 -18.92 7.19 -23.85
C GLU A 343 -20.21 6.36 -23.88
N THR A 344 -20.81 6.18 -25.06
CA THR A 344 -22.02 5.36 -25.22
C THR A 344 -21.76 3.88 -24.89
N ILE A 345 -20.77 3.27 -25.53
CA ILE A 345 -20.45 1.84 -25.34
C ILE A 345 -19.92 1.58 -23.95
N LEU A 346 -19.09 2.47 -23.40
CA LEU A 346 -18.53 2.33 -22.07
C LEU A 346 -19.64 2.33 -21.01
N ASN A 347 -20.62 3.22 -21.11
CA ASN A 347 -21.77 3.24 -20.18
C ASN A 347 -22.70 2.02 -20.33
N GLU A 348 -22.82 1.47 -21.54
CA GLU A 348 -23.60 0.26 -21.80
C GLU A 348 -22.92 -1.01 -21.24
N VAL A 349 -21.61 -1.15 -21.50
CA VAL A 349 -20.86 -2.40 -21.30
C VAL A 349 -20.21 -2.46 -19.93
N TRP A 350 -19.67 -1.34 -19.41
CA TRP A 350 -18.92 -1.37 -18.16
C TRP A 350 -19.69 -1.93 -16.95
N PRO A 351 -20.99 -1.62 -16.77
CA PRO A 351 -21.76 -2.16 -15.63
C PRO A 351 -21.84 -3.68 -15.59
N SER A 352 -21.87 -4.35 -16.76
CA SER A 352 -21.97 -5.81 -16.85
C SER A 352 -20.64 -6.55 -16.69
N LEU A 353 -19.50 -5.83 -16.73
CA LEU A 353 -18.19 -6.47 -16.56
C LEU A 353 -18.09 -7.19 -15.22
N GLU A 354 -17.49 -8.38 -15.24
CA GLU A 354 -17.15 -9.07 -14.00
C GLU A 354 -16.14 -8.27 -13.19
N LYS A 355 -16.28 -8.33 -11.86
CA LYS A 355 -15.33 -7.71 -10.92
C LYS A 355 -14.33 -8.78 -10.47
N VAL A 356 -13.17 -8.81 -11.10
CA VAL A 356 -12.14 -9.83 -10.83
C VAL A 356 -10.72 -9.25 -10.93
N ALA A 357 -9.83 -9.75 -10.09
CA ALA A 357 -8.41 -9.37 -10.12
C ALA A 357 -7.65 -10.22 -11.14
N ILE A 358 -6.64 -9.63 -11.79
CA ILE A 358 -5.77 -10.31 -12.78
C ILE A 358 -5.10 -11.56 -12.18
N ASP A 359 -4.79 -11.53 -10.89
CA ASP A 359 -4.14 -12.61 -10.16
C ASP A 359 -4.95 -13.90 -10.24
N ASN A 360 -6.27 -13.80 -9.97
CA ASN A 360 -7.18 -14.94 -9.96
C ASN A 360 -7.67 -15.29 -11.36
N ALA A 361 -8.01 -14.29 -12.17
CA ALA A 361 -8.58 -14.50 -13.50
C ALA A 361 -7.56 -15.07 -14.49
N ILE A 362 -6.30 -14.64 -14.40
CA ILE A 362 -5.30 -14.90 -15.43
C ILE A 362 -4.03 -15.53 -14.86
N ALA A 363 -3.40 -14.92 -13.85
CA ALA A 363 -2.06 -15.32 -13.44
C ALA A 363 -2.02 -16.72 -12.78
N GLU A 364 -2.97 -17.02 -11.89
CA GLU A 364 -3.08 -18.33 -11.24
C GLU A 364 -3.32 -19.48 -12.24
N PRO A 365 -4.32 -19.44 -13.14
CA PRO A 365 -4.50 -20.49 -14.14
C PRO A 365 -3.36 -20.56 -15.16
N ALA A 366 -2.86 -19.42 -15.66
CA ALA A 366 -1.74 -19.42 -16.61
C ALA A 366 -0.45 -20.01 -16.01
N ALA A 367 -0.22 -19.82 -14.70
CA ALA A 367 0.93 -20.38 -14.01
C ALA A 367 0.85 -21.91 -13.93
N ALA A 368 -0.34 -22.47 -13.70
CA ALA A 368 -0.56 -23.91 -13.69
C ALA A 368 -0.22 -24.58 -15.03
N GLU A 369 -0.27 -23.82 -16.12
CA GLU A 369 0.03 -24.27 -17.48
C GLU A 369 1.44 -23.89 -17.95
N GLY A 370 2.28 -23.32 -17.07
CA GLY A 370 3.65 -22.93 -17.41
C GLY A 370 3.76 -21.73 -18.35
N ARG A 371 2.74 -20.86 -18.38
CA ARG A 371 2.72 -19.62 -19.19
C ARG A 371 3.15 -18.37 -18.41
N VAL A 372 3.49 -18.54 -17.14
CA VAL A 372 3.90 -17.44 -16.24
C VAL A 372 5.37 -17.54 -15.86
N ALA A 373 6.07 -16.43 -15.99
CA ALA A 373 7.45 -16.28 -15.55
C ALA A 373 7.54 -15.28 -14.38
N VAL A 374 8.64 -15.35 -13.63
CA VAL A 374 8.94 -14.43 -12.54
C VAL A 374 10.36 -13.92 -12.65
N ILE A 375 10.53 -12.60 -12.45
CA ILE A 375 11.82 -11.96 -12.18
C ILE A 375 11.97 -11.79 -10.67
N PRO A 376 12.86 -12.52 -9.98
CA PRO A 376 13.09 -12.34 -8.56
C PRO A 376 13.76 -10.99 -8.29
N ALA A 377 13.03 -10.07 -7.65
CA ALA A 377 13.48 -8.73 -7.35
C ALA A 377 14.46 -8.68 -6.17
N THR A 378 15.36 -7.69 -6.21
CA THR A 378 16.30 -7.37 -5.12
C THR A 378 16.14 -5.95 -4.57
N PHE A 379 15.12 -5.22 -5.04
CA PHE A 379 14.78 -3.88 -4.57
C PHE A 379 13.82 -3.94 -3.37
N GLY A 380 13.77 -2.87 -2.58
CA GLY A 380 12.81 -2.73 -1.48
C GLY A 380 11.43 -2.40 -2.02
N TRP A 381 10.39 -3.03 -1.48
CA TRP A 381 9.00 -2.83 -1.90
C TRP A 381 8.06 -2.90 -0.69
N ASP A 382 7.04 -2.06 -0.69
CA ASP A 382 5.93 -2.08 0.27
C ASP A 382 4.64 -1.60 -0.43
N ASP A 383 3.50 -2.24 -0.14
CA ASP A 383 2.20 -1.87 -0.71
C ASP A 383 1.51 -0.75 0.07
N VAL A 384 2.06 -0.34 1.22
CA VAL A 384 1.54 0.67 2.14
C VAL A 384 0.06 0.42 2.45
N GLY A 385 -0.19 -0.70 3.12
CA GLY A 385 -1.54 -1.15 3.44
C GLY A 385 -2.25 -0.34 4.54
N ASP A 386 -1.52 0.18 5.53
CA ASP A 386 -2.04 0.93 6.68
C ASP A 386 -0.96 1.79 7.39
N PHE A 387 -1.33 2.39 8.52
CA PHE A 387 -0.41 3.20 9.34
C PHE A 387 0.70 2.40 10.05
N SER A 388 0.54 1.09 10.24
CA SER A 388 1.61 0.25 10.77
C SER A 388 2.72 0.09 9.75
N SER A 389 2.38 -0.25 8.50
CA SER A 389 3.34 -0.30 7.38
C SER A 389 4.00 1.07 7.18
N LEU A 390 3.22 2.15 7.22
CA LEU A 390 3.76 3.50 7.07
C LEU A 390 4.78 3.86 8.16
N ALA A 391 4.52 3.50 9.41
CA ALA A 391 5.44 3.75 10.52
C ALA A 391 6.77 2.98 10.38
N GLU A 392 6.76 1.80 9.76
CA GLU A 392 7.98 1.01 9.55
C GLU A 392 8.92 1.62 8.49
N MET A 393 8.36 2.36 7.54
CA MET A 393 9.12 3.01 6.48
C MET A 393 9.72 4.35 6.91
N LEU A 394 9.13 5.02 7.90
CA LEU A 394 9.59 6.34 8.33
C LEU A 394 10.79 6.25 9.27
N PRO A 395 11.70 7.23 9.22
CA PRO A 395 12.85 7.28 10.12
C PRO A 395 12.44 7.53 11.57
N ALA A 396 13.18 6.90 12.48
CA ALA A 396 12.98 6.87 13.92
C ALA A 396 13.89 7.84 14.66
N GLU A 397 13.38 8.46 15.72
CA GLU A 397 14.23 8.89 16.84
C GLU A 397 14.03 7.96 18.04
N VAL A 398 15.06 7.81 18.88
CA VAL A 398 14.99 6.94 20.06
C VAL A 398 13.92 7.44 21.02
N ASN A 399 13.05 6.54 21.51
CA ASN A 399 11.97 6.84 22.45
C ASN A 399 10.96 7.90 21.98
N SER A 400 10.83 8.08 20.67
CA SER A 400 9.93 9.05 20.03
C SER A 400 9.07 8.37 18.96
N PRO A 401 7.87 8.89 18.66
CA PRO A 401 7.09 8.38 17.55
C PRO A 401 7.71 8.75 16.21
N ARG A 402 7.32 8.03 15.16
CA ARG A 402 7.55 8.46 13.78
C ARG A 402 6.73 9.70 13.49
N ILE A 403 7.25 10.62 12.69
CA ILE A 403 6.53 11.85 12.35
C ILE A 403 6.41 11.95 10.83
N LEU A 404 5.16 12.06 10.36
CA LEU A 404 4.83 12.37 8.97
C LEU A 404 4.33 13.83 8.91
N GLY A 405 5.16 14.76 8.48
CA GLY A 405 4.85 16.19 8.43
C GLY A 405 5.84 17.03 9.24
N ASP A 406 5.40 18.18 9.73
CA ASP A 406 6.26 19.11 10.46
C ASP A 406 6.61 18.59 11.87
N ARG A 407 7.89 18.25 12.07
CA ARG A 407 8.41 17.77 13.34
C ARG A 407 8.35 18.80 14.46
N ASN A 408 8.37 20.09 14.14
CA ASN A 408 8.31 21.16 15.15
C ASN A 408 6.94 21.23 15.84
N LEU A 409 5.92 20.57 15.28
CA LEU A 409 4.58 20.47 15.83
C LEU A 409 4.38 19.20 16.67
N VAL A 410 5.45 18.45 16.98
CA VAL A 410 5.34 17.24 17.81
C VAL A 410 6.29 17.33 18.99
N VAL A 411 5.75 17.18 20.19
CA VAL A 411 6.51 17.09 21.44
C VAL A 411 6.18 15.75 22.09
N ALA A 412 7.15 14.83 22.12
CA ALA A 412 6.98 13.50 22.67
C ALA A 412 7.96 13.25 23.82
N GLN A 413 7.44 12.71 24.93
CA GLN A 413 8.24 12.26 26.07
C GLN A 413 7.77 10.87 26.49
N GLN A 414 8.66 9.88 26.50
CA GLN A 414 8.30 8.49 26.79
C GLN A 414 7.13 8.01 25.91
N ALA A 415 7.26 8.21 24.60
CA ALA A 415 6.26 7.77 23.63
C ALA A 415 6.91 7.02 22.46
N PRO A 416 7.60 5.90 22.72
CA PRO A 416 8.21 5.08 21.67
C PRO A 416 7.17 4.45 20.73
N GLY A 417 7.59 4.23 19.50
CA GLY A 417 6.78 3.52 18.50
C GLY A 417 5.68 4.41 17.90
N GLY A 418 4.81 3.81 17.10
CA GLY A 418 3.70 4.56 16.50
C GLY A 418 4.10 5.60 15.44
N ILE A 419 3.13 6.43 15.09
CA ILE A 419 3.24 7.49 14.08
C ILE A 419 2.34 8.68 14.45
N VAL A 420 2.86 9.89 14.30
CA VAL A 420 2.16 11.16 14.50
C VAL A 420 2.13 11.94 13.19
N VAL A 421 0.96 12.42 12.81
CA VAL A 421 0.73 13.22 11.61
C VAL A 421 0.09 14.54 12.02
N PRO A 422 0.86 15.63 12.23
CA PRO A 422 0.35 16.94 12.64
C PRO A 422 -0.16 17.76 11.44
N GLY A 423 -0.98 17.15 10.58
CA GLY A 423 -1.49 17.75 9.34
C GLY A 423 -2.46 18.93 9.52
N SER A 424 -3.02 19.12 10.71
CA SER A 424 -3.88 20.26 11.04
C SER A 424 -3.10 21.56 11.28
N GLY A 425 -1.78 21.46 11.50
CA GLY A 425 -0.93 22.58 11.95
C GLY A 425 -0.93 22.80 13.46
N ARG A 426 -1.62 21.99 14.26
CA ARG A 426 -1.61 22.07 15.73
C ARG A 426 -0.41 21.33 16.33
N LEU A 427 0.02 21.80 17.52
CA LEU A 427 0.98 21.09 18.35
C LEU A 427 0.34 19.80 18.90
N VAL A 428 0.98 18.66 18.65
CA VAL A 428 0.63 17.34 19.21
C VAL A 428 1.63 16.99 20.30
N ALA A 429 1.15 16.88 21.54
CA ALA A 429 1.96 16.52 22.69
C ALA A 429 1.64 15.10 23.20
N CYS A 430 2.66 14.25 23.34
CA CYS A 430 2.54 12.87 23.80
C CYS A 430 3.41 12.63 25.05
N LEU A 431 2.82 12.08 26.11
CA LEU A 431 3.53 11.75 27.36
C LEU A 431 3.12 10.36 27.85
N GLY A 432 4.07 9.42 27.94
CA GLY A 432 3.86 8.10 28.54
C GLY A 432 2.92 7.17 27.76
N VAL A 433 2.87 7.33 26.43
CA VAL A 433 1.96 6.57 25.55
C VAL A 433 2.74 5.86 24.46
N ASP A 434 2.59 4.54 24.39
CA ASP A 434 3.34 3.71 23.46
C ASP A 434 2.53 3.36 22.22
N ASP A 435 3.22 3.30 21.08
CA ASP A 435 2.74 2.71 19.83
C ASP A 435 1.42 3.29 19.28
N LEU A 436 1.18 4.57 19.54
CA LEU A 436 0.00 5.28 19.06
C LEU A 436 0.15 5.74 17.61
N VAL A 437 -0.93 5.60 16.86
CA VAL A 437 -1.15 6.22 15.56
C VAL A 437 -2.04 7.44 15.80
N ILE A 438 -1.49 8.65 15.69
CA ILE A 438 -2.19 9.92 15.87
C ILE A 438 -2.17 10.65 14.53
N VAL A 439 -3.34 10.85 13.95
CA VAL A 439 -3.47 11.53 12.66
C VAL A 439 -4.41 12.70 12.84
N ASP A 440 -3.83 13.89 12.94
CA ASP A 440 -4.54 15.16 13.13
C ASP A 440 -4.56 15.93 11.81
N VAL A 441 -5.73 16.04 11.18
CA VAL A 441 -5.95 16.85 9.97
C VAL A 441 -6.99 17.93 10.28
N PRO A 442 -7.12 18.99 9.46
CA PRO A 442 -7.94 20.15 9.81
C PRO A 442 -9.39 19.84 10.22
N ASP A 443 -9.97 18.79 9.65
CA ASP A 443 -11.38 18.40 9.81
C ASP A 443 -11.59 17.10 10.61
N ALA A 444 -10.52 16.41 11.01
CA ALA A 444 -10.62 15.12 11.71
C ALA A 444 -9.36 14.82 12.54
N LEU A 445 -9.55 14.25 13.72
CA LEU A 445 -8.50 13.63 14.52
C LEU A 445 -8.81 12.13 14.63
N MET A 446 -7.85 11.29 14.25
CA MET A 446 -7.92 9.85 14.46
C MET A 446 -6.80 9.41 15.39
N VAL A 447 -7.15 8.64 16.42
CA VAL A 447 -6.19 8.01 17.33
C VAL A 447 -6.47 6.52 17.39
N THR A 448 -5.45 5.70 17.17
CA THR A 448 -5.47 4.25 17.35
C THR A 448 -4.09 3.76 17.79
N THR A 449 -3.89 2.44 17.87
CA THR A 449 -2.57 1.83 18.03
C THR A 449 -2.12 1.20 16.72
N ARG A 450 -0.82 0.98 16.50
CA ARG A 450 -0.37 0.30 15.27
C ARG A 450 -0.97 -1.10 15.14
N ALA A 451 -1.09 -1.83 16.25
CA ALA A 451 -1.71 -3.16 16.29
C ALA A 451 -3.15 -3.19 15.74
N ARG A 452 -3.87 -2.05 15.77
CA ARG A 452 -5.25 -1.92 15.29
C ARG A 452 -5.36 -1.08 14.01
N ALA A 453 -4.26 -0.77 13.34
CA ALA A 453 -4.25 0.07 12.14
C ALA A 453 -5.12 -0.51 11.00
N GLN A 454 -5.15 -1.84 10.83
CA GLN A 454 -6.01 -2.49 9.84
C GLN A 454 -7.52 -2.23 10.08
N GLU A 455 -7.93 -2.02 11.33
CA GLU A 455 -9.34 -1.80 11.70
C GLU A 455 -9.86 -0.41 11.30
N VAL A 456 -8.99 0.53 10.87
CA VAL A 456 -9.39 1.89 10.43
C VAL A 456 -10.45 1.84 9.33
N LYS A 457 -10.40 0.84 8.43
CA LYS A 457 -11.45 0.63 7.42
C LYS A 457 -12.84 0.45 8.04
N SER A 458 -12.94 -0.26 9.16
CA SER A 458 -14.20 -0.45 9.88
C SER A 458 -14.64 0.82 10.61
N LEU A 459 -13.68 1.61 11.10
CA LEU A 459 -13.93 2.91 11.72
C LEU A 459 -14.54 3.90 10.71
N VAL A 460 -14.03 3.96 9.48
CA VAL A 460 -14.60 4.77 8.39
C VAL A 460 -16.07 4.42 8.15
N ALA A 461 -16.42 3.13 8.12
CA ALA A 461 -17.81 2.71 7.98
C ALA A 461 -18.70 3.18 9.16
N SER A 462 -18.15 3.19 10.38
CA SER A 462 -18.83 3.71 11.57
C SER A 462 -19.01 5.23 11.52
N CYS A 463 -18.00 5.99 11.09
CA CYS A 463 -18.09 7.44 10.88
C CYS A 463 -19.17 7.81 9.85
N ARG A 464 -19.26 7.03 8.75
CA ARG A 464 -20.32 7.21 7.74
C ARG A 464 -21.71 7.03 8.33
N LYS A 465 -21.91 6.01 9.18
CA LYS A 465 -23.18 5.74 9.88
C LYS A 465 -23.51 6.83 10.90
N ALA A 466 -22.50 7.41 11.53
CA ALA A 466 -22.63 8.51 12.48
C ALA A 466 -22.90 9.88 11.82
N GLY A 467 -22.98 9.95 10.48
CA GLY A 467 -23.35 11.16 9.74
C GLY A 467 -22.19 11.93 9.12
N PHE A 468 -20.94 11.48 9.29
CA PHE A 468 -19.73 12.17 8.79
C PHE A 468 -19.39 11.81 7.34
N LYS A 469 -20.39 11.66 6.46
CA LYS A 469 -20.19 11.20 5.07
C LYS A 469 -19.22 12.07 4.27
N ASN A 470 -19.19 13.37 4.55
CA ASN A 470 -18.35 14.35 3.85
C ASN A 470 -16.85 14.21 4.18
N LEU A 471 -16.51 13.44 5.22
CA LEU A 471 -15.14 13.22 5.67
C LEU A 471 -14.58 11.88 5.20
N MET A 472 -15.28 11.14 4.34
CA MET A 472 -14.93 9.76 3.98
C MET A 472 -13.94 9.66 2.83
#